data_AF-A0A2F0AG09-F1
#
_entry.id   AF-A0A2F0AG09-F1
#
_cell.length_a   1.000
_cell.length_b   1.000
_cell.length_c   1.000
_cell.angle_alpha   90.00
_cell.angle_beta   90.00
_cell.angle_gamma   90.00
#
_symmetry.space_group_name_H-M   'P 1'
#
loop_
_entity.id
_entity.type
_entity.pdbx_description
1 polymer ?
#
loop_
_entity_poly.entity_id
_entity_poly.type
_entity_poly.pdbx_seq_one_letter_code
_entity_poly.pdbx_strand_id
1 'polypeptide(L)'
;MSLLIFIKDMKEKHFIDAHKGITFIYILALIYFYNAYSNITIWVYLGLHGTYGVLWVLKSMIFPDKSWERRTGLLYGIVILCGLSLYWLSPWIIVSGYFNDGQMVIAPNWLISFAIFSFGLGVFLHFSSDMQKYIFLKINPGQLITDGL
;
A
#
# COMPACT_ATOMS: atom_id res chain seq x y z
N MET A 1 26.07 -8.61 11.10
CA MET A 1 24.86 -9.46 10.93
C MET A 1 25.06 -10.26 9.65
N SER A 2 25.21 -11.60 9.69
CA SER A 2 25.45 -12.36 8.44
C SER A 2 24.15 -12.46 7.62
N LEU A 3 24.27 -12.44 6.28
CA LEU A 3 23.15 -12.56 5.35
C LEU A 3 22.26 -13.79 5.64
N LEU A 4 22.87 -14.88 6.11
CA LEU A 4 22.20 -16.12 6.50
C LEU A 4 21.28 -15.96 7.73
N ILE A 5 21.64 -15.09 8.68
CA ILE A 5 20.79 -14.79 9.85
C ILE A 5 19.59 -13.94 9.41
N PHE A 6 19.81 -12.97 8.50
CA PHE A 6 18.73 -12.15 7.97
C PHE A 6 17.67 -12.99 7.23
N ILE A 7 18.11 -13.94 6.38
CA ILE A 7 17.21 -14.86 5.67
C ILE A 7 16.39 -15.73 6.64
N LYS A 8 16.97 -16.09 7.79
CA LYS A 8 16.31 -16.96 8.79
C LYS A 8 15.20 -16.25 9.58
N ASP A 9 15.26 -14.92 9.71
CA ASP A 9 14.32 -14.11 10.49
C ASP A 9 13.42 -13.20 9.62
N MET A 10 13.33 -13.48 8.31
CA MET A 10 12.41 -12.76 7.44
C MET A 10 10.96 -13.04 7.79
N LYS A 11 10.14 -11.99 7.74
CA LYS A 11 8.70 -12.03 7.95
C LYS A 11 7.98 -11.50 6.73
N GLU A 12 6.73 -11.93 6.54
CA GLU A 12 5.91 -11.49 5.42
C GLU A 12 5.83 -9.96 5.33
N LYS A 13 5.71 -9.28 6.48
CA LYS A 13 5.65 -7.81 6.53
C LYS A 13 6.84 -7.12 5.89
N HIS A 14 8.05 -7.69 5.91
CA HIS A 14 9.21 -7.03 5.33
C HIS A 14 9.04 -6.79 3.82
N PHE A 15 8.44 -7.76 3.12
CA PHE A 15 8.14 -7.64 1.68
C PHE A 15 6.97 -6.69 1.43
N ILE A 16 5.92 -6.79 2.24
CA ILE A 16 4.72 -5.96 2.11
C ILE A 16 5.06 -4.49 2.37
N ASP A 17 5.73 -4.19 3.48
CA ASP A 17 6.07 -2.85 3.91
C ASP A 17 7.07 -2.20 2.94
N ALA A 18 8.05 -2.97 2.43
CA ALA A 18 8.96 -2.47 1.40
C ALA A 18 8.20 -2.06 0.13
N HIS A 19 7.29 -2.91 -0.36
CA HIS A 19 6.48 -2.61 -1.54
C HIS A 19 5.57 -1.39 -1.32
N LYS A 20 4.90 -1.32 -0.17
CA LYS A 20 4.04 -0.17 0.17
C LYS A 20 4.84 1.11 0.32
N GLY A 21 6.00 1.06 0.98
CA GLY A 21 6.89 2.22 1.17
C GLY A 21 7.50 2.74 -0.12
N ILE A 22 7.93 1.87 -1.04
CA ILE A 22 8.54 2.29 -2.31
C ILE A 22 7.52 2.79 -3.34
N THR A 23 6.21 2.52 -3.13
CA THR A 23 5.16 2.91 -4.08
C THR A 23 5.16 4.41 -4.38
N PHE A 24 5.43 5.27 -3.38
CA PHE A 24 5.55 6.72 -3.59
C PHE A 24 6.67 7.06 -4.58
N ILE A 25 7.85 6.46 -4.38
CA ILE A 25 9.03 6.69 -5.23
C ILE A 25 8.79 6.13 -6.64
N TYR A 26 8.16 4.96 -6.74
CA TYR A 26 7.80 4.35 -8.02
C TYR A 26 6.89 5.26 -8.86
N ILE A 27 5.83 5.82 -8.25
CA ILE A 27 4.91 6.71 -8.97
C ILE A 27 5.62 8.03 -9.34
N LEU A 28 6.48 8.58 -8.48
CA LEU A 28 7.31 9.74 -8.85
C LEU A 28 8.23 9.45 -10.04
N ALA A 29 8.85 8.26 -10.07
CA ALA A 29 9.68 7.84 -11.18
C ALA A 29 8.85 7.76 -12.48
N LEU A 30 7.63 7.21 -12.43
CA LEU A 30 6.72 7.21 -13.58
C LEU A 30 6.39 8.63 -14.08
N ILE A 31 6.10 9.57 -13.16
CA ILE A 31 5.84 10.97 -13.54
C ILE A 31 7.04 11.56 -14.27
N TYR A 32 8.25 11.30 -13.78
CA TYR A 32 9.49 11.75 -14.39
C TYR A 32 9.73 11.12 -15.78
N PHE A 33 9.69 9.78 -15.86
CA PHE A 33 10.00 9.04 -17.10
C PHE A 33 9.03 9.33 -18.24
N TYR A 34 7.75 9.54 -17.93
CA TYR A 34 6.72 9.83 -18.92
C TYR A 34 6.48 11.33 -19.12
N ASN A 35 7.21 12.22 -18.44
CA ASN A 35 6.98 13.67 -18.43
C ASN A 35 5.54 14.07 -18.06
N ALA A 36 4.91 13.35 -17.13
CA ALA A 36 3.50 13.52 -16.77
C ALA A 36 3.23 14.66 -15.77
N TYR A 37 4.08 15.70 -15.75
CA TYR A 37 4.06 16.76 -14.73
C TYR A 37 2.75 17.56 -14.69
N SER A 38 2.06 17.71 -15.81
CA SER A 38 0.78 18.42 -15.92
C SER A 38 -0.45 17.53 -15.73
N ASN A 39 -0.28 16.22 -15.56
CA ASN A 39 -1.39 15.28 -15.45
C ASN A 39 -1.91 15.23 -14.00
N ILE A 40 -3.09 15.81 -13.75
CA ILE A 40 -3.69 15.83 -12.41
C ILE A 40 -4.01 14.42 -11.88
N THR A 41 -4.39 13.48 -12.75
CA THR A 41 -4.78 12.12 -12.37
C THR A 41 -3.64 11.39 -11.68
N ILE A 42 -2.41 11.45 -12.23
CA ILE A 42 -1.26 10.77 -11.63
C ILE A 42 -0.81 11.45 -10.33
N TRP A 43 -0.95 12.78 -10.21
CA TRP A 43 -0.65 13.48 -8.96
C TRP A 43 -1.64 13.15 -7.84
N VAL A 44 -2.93 13.06 -8.15
CA VAL A 44 -3.93 12.56 -7.20
C VAL A 44 -3.62 11.11 -6.83
N TYR A 45 -3.31 10.26 -7.82
CA TYR A 45 -2.97 8.85 -7.57
C TYR A 45 -1.74 8.73 -6.66
N LEU A 46 -0.69 9.53 -6.89
CA LEU A 46 0.48 9.63 -6.01
C LEU A 46 0.08 10.04 -4.60
N GLY A 47 -0.76 11.07 -4.44
CA GLY A 47 -1.21 11.51 -3.12
C GLY A 47 -1.93 10.40 -2.37
N LEU A 48 -2.91 9.75 -3.00
CA LEU A 48 -3.69 8.68 -2.37
C LEU A 48 -2.82 7.46 -2.02
N HIS A 49 -2.15 6.87 -3.01
CA HIS A 49 -1.36 5.64 -2.79
C HIS A 49 -0.05 5.90 -2.03
N GLY A 50 0.53 7.08 -2.19
CA GLY A 50 1.71 7.53 -1.46
C GLY A 50 1.43 7.68 0.02
N THR A 51 0.38 8.44 0.38
CA THR A 51 -0.06 8.56 1.78
C THR A 51 -0.42 7.21 2.35
N TYR A 52 -1.18 6.37 1.60
CA TYR A 52 -1.50 5.02 2.05
C TYR A 52 -0.24 4.17 2.32
N GLY A 53 0.76 4.22 1.44
CA GLY A 53 2.02 3.50 1.62
C GLY A 53 2.76 3.90 2.89
N VAL A 54 2.85 5.21 3.15
CA VAL A 54 3.46 5.75 4.38
C VAL A 54 2.67 5.32 5.62
N LEU A 55 1.35 5.50 5.61
CA LEU A 55 0.48 5.11 6.73
C LEU A 55 0.53 3.60 7.00
N TRP A 56 0.62 2.78 5.95
CA TRP A 56 0.78 1.33 6.07
C TRP A 56 2.06 0.98 6.84
N VAL A 57 3.20 1.55 6.44
CA VAL A 57 4.49 1.29 7.10
C VAL A 57 4.45 1.76 8.55
N LEU A 58 3.91 2.96 8.81
CA LEU A 58 3.73 3.47 10.18
C LEU A 58 2.87 2.54 11.03
N LYS A 59 1.72 2.09 10.50
CA LYS A 59 0.85 1.12 11.16
C LYS A 59 1.57 -0.17 11.49
N SER A 60 2.35 -0.71 10.54
CA SER A 60 3.14 -1.94 10.74
C SER A 60 4.17 -1.80 11.86
N MET A 61 4.63 -0.57 12.14
CA MET A 61 5.55 -0.27 13.25
C MET A 61 4.82 -0.04 14.59
N ILE A 62 3.68 0.67 14.60
CA ILE A 62 3.02 1.13 15.81
C ILE A 62 2.04 0.07 16.36
N PHE A 63 1.23 -0.52 15.50
CA PHE A 63 0.23 -1.54 15.84
C PHE A 63 0.27 -2.69 14.81
N PRO A 64 1.33 -3.52 14.86
CA PRO A 64 1.58 -4.57 13.87
C PRO A 64 0.45 -5.61 13.84
N ASP A 65 0.14 -6.09 12.63
CA ASP A 65 -0.79 -7.22 12.46
C ASP A 65 -0.04 -8.55 12.66
N LYS A 66 -0.54 -9.38 13.58
CA LYS A 66 0.05 -10.69 13.88
C LYS A 66 0.09 -11.62 12.65
N SER A 67 -0.80 -11.43 11.67
CA SER A 67 -0.84 -12.24 10.45
C SER A 67 0.43 -12.08 9.62
N TRP A 68 0.99 -10.86 9.56
CA TRP A 68 2.17 -10.52 8.76
C TRP A 68 3.50 -10.70 9.52
N GLU A 69 3.43 -11.05 10.80
CA GLU A 69 4.60 -11.33 11.65
C GLU A 69 5.10 -12.78 11.51
N ARG A 70 4.43 -13.58 10.67
CA ARG A 70 4.82 -14.96 10.36
C ARG A 70 6.15 -15.00 9.63
N ARG A 71 6.99 -15.95 10.02
CA ARG A 71 8.26 -16.21 9.33
C ARG A 71 7.99 -16.68 7.91
N THR A 72 8.75 -16.13 6.97
CA THR A 72 8.64 -16.44 5.55
C THR A 72 10.01 -16.73 4.94
N GLY A 73 10.03 -17.56 3.91
CA GLY A 73 11.21 -17.78 3.07
C GLY A 73 11.30 -16.77 1.92
N LEU A 74 12.48 -16.63 1.33
CA LEU A 74 12.72 -15.68 0.23
C LEU A 74 11.79 -15.92 -0.97
N LEU A 75 11.61 -17.19 -1.36
CA LEU A 75 10.79 -17.55 -2.51
C LEU A 75 9.32 -17.12 -2.32
N TYR A 76 8.75 -17.37 -1.15
CA TYR A 76 7.39 -16.94 -0.84
C TYR A 76 7.30 -15.41 -0.74
N GLY A 77 8.33 -14.75 -0.19
CA GLY A 77 8.46 -13.29 -0.23
C GLY A 77 8.42 -12.70 -1.65
N ILE A 78 9.08 -13.34 -2.62
CA ILE A 78 9.02 -12.93 -4.03
C ILE A 78 7.61 -13.10 -4.59
N VAL A 79 6.90 -14.18 -4.26
CA VAL A 79 5.50 -14.36 -4.66
C VAL A 79 4.62 -13.24 -4.12
N ILE A 80 4.81 -12.85 -2.86
CA ILE A 80 4.12 -11.69 -2.26
C ILE A 80 4.42 -10.42 -3.06
N LEU A 81 5.69 -10.15 -3.37
CA LEU A 81 6.07 -8.97 -4.16
C LEU A 81 5.44 -8.98 -5.56
N CYS A 82 5.49 -10.10 -6.28
CA CYS A 82 4.89 -10.22 -7.60
C CYS A 82 3.37 -9.94 -7.56
N GLY A 83 2.67 -10.50 -6.57
CA GLY A 83 1.24 -10.25 -6.39
C GLY A 83 0.95 -8.78 -6.08
N LEU A 84 1.75 -8.15 -5.22
CA LEU A 84 1.61 -6.73 -4.90
C LEU A 84 1.95 -5.82 -6.07
N SER A 85 2.91 -6.19 -6.91
CA SER A 85 3.32 -5.37 -8.07
C SER A 85 2.24 -5.27 -9.14
N LEU A 86 1.21 -6.12 -9.12
CA LEU A 86 0.02 -5.94 -9.96
C LEU A 86 -0.69 -4.61 -9.67
N TYR A 87 -0.62 -4.09 -8.43
CA TYR A 87 -1.16 -2.77 -8.10
C TYR A 87 -0.43 -1.62 -8.80
N TRP A 88 0.81 -1.82 -9.23
CA TRP A 88 1.60 -0.82 -9.96
C TRP A 88 1.23 -0.71 -11.44
N LEU A 89 0.42 -1.63 -11.97
CA LEU A 89 -0.10 -1.51 -13.33
C LEU A 89 -0.99 -0.27 -13.49
N SER A 90 -1.76 0.08 -12.46
CA SER A 90 -2.69 1.22 -12.54
C SER A 90 -2.00 2.58 -12.79
N PRO A 91 -1.01 3.03 -11.99
CA PRO A 91 -0.31 4.28 -12.28
C PRO A 91 0.47 4.22 -13.59
N TRP A 92 0.98 3.04 -13.96
CA TRP A 92 1.63 2.85 -15.26
C TRP A 92 0.65 3.04 -16.42
N ILE A 93 -0.56 2.48 -16.36
CA ILE A 93 -1.61 2.69 -17.37
C ILE A 93 -1.97 4.17 -17.50
N ILE A 94 -2.07 4.90 -16.38
CA ILE A 94 -2.38 6.33 -16.37
C ILE A 94 -1.36 7.13 -17.18
N VAL A 95 -0.06 6.93 -16.94
CA VAL A 95 0.99 7.71 -17.60
C VAL A 95 1.38 7.19 -18.98
N SER A 96 1.23 5.89 -19.23
CA SER A 96 1.58 5.28 -20.52
C SER A 96 0.49 5.46 -21.57
N GLY A 97 -0.77 5.61 -21.15
CA GLY A 97 -1.90 5.67 -22.08
C GLY A 97 -2.08 4.38 -22.88
N TYR A 98 -1.59 3.23 -22.39
CA TYR A 98 -1.57 1.97 -23.14
C TYR A 98 -2.95 1.56 -23.66
N PHE A 99 -4.00 1.80 -22.88
CA PHE A 99 -5.41 1.54 -23.24
C PHE A 99 -6.18 2.80 -23.69
N ASN A 100 -5.46 3.87 -24.02
CA ASN A 100 -6.02 5.18 -24.36
C ASN A 100 -5.24 5.81 -25.53
N ASP A 101 -4.94 5.02 -26.57
CA ASP A 101 -4.26 5.43 -27.80
C ASP A 101 -2.94 6.20 -27.58
N GLY A 102 -2.20 5.84 -26.53
CA GLY A 102 -0.94 6.49 -26.14
C GLY A 102 -1.12 7.87 -25.49
N GLN A 103 -2.36 8.31 -25.28
CA GLN A 103 -2.68 9.52 -24.52
C GLN A 103 -2.80 9.20 -23.04
N MET A 104 -2.19 10.01 -22.18
CA MET A 104 -2.30 9.83 -20.74
C MET A 104 -3.76 9.93 -20.28
N VAL A 105 -4.12 9.13 -19.28
CA VAL A 105 -5.49 9.11 -18.75
C VAL A 105 -5.75 10.39 -17.94
N ILE A 106 -6.88 11.05 -18.24
CA ILE A 106 -7.37 12.20 -17.50
C ILE A 106 -8.71 11.82 -16.88
N ALA A 107 -8.74 11.67 -15.55
CA ALA A 107 -9.96 11.39 -14.83
C ALA A 107 -10.84 12.66 -14.73
N PRO A 108 -12.16 12.55 -14.91
CA PRO A 108 -13.05 13.69 -14.71
C PRO A 108 -13.12 14.09 -13.23
N ASN A 109 -13.36 15.37 -12.96
CA ASN A 109 -13.31 15.94 -11.60
C ASN A 109 -14.27 15.26 -10.60
N TRP A 110 -15.45 14.81 -11.05
CA TRP A 110 -16.39 14.09 -10.19
C TRP A 110 -15.81 12.76 -9.69
N LEU A 111 -15.04 12.06 -10.52
CA LEU A 111 -14.41 10.79 -10.17
C LEU A 111 -13.23 11.01 -9.23
N ILE A 112 -12.43 12.06 -9.48
CA ILE A 112 -11.35 12.48 -8.57
C ILE A 112 -11.93 12.79 -7.18
N SER A 113 -13.00 13.58 -7.12
CA SER A 113 -13.66 13.94 -5.85
C SER A 113 -14.18 12.70 -5.11
N PHE A 114 -14.86 11.80 -5.82
CA PHE A 114 -15.34 10.55 -5.23
C PHE A 114 -14.21 9.66 -4.75
N ALA A 115 -13.13 9.51 -5.53
CA ALA A 115 -11.97 8.72 -5.14
C ALA A 115 -11.31 9.23 -3.85
N ILE A 116 -11.12 10.55 -3.73
CA ILE A 116 -10.57 11.17 -2.52
C ILE A 116 -11.49 10.95 -1.32
N PHE A 117 -12.80 11.14 -1.50
CA PHE A 117 -13.80 10.94 -0.44
C PHE A 117 -13.81 9.48 0.04
N SER A 118 -13.94 8.52 -0.88
CA SER A 118 -13.94 7.09 -0.56
C SER A 118 -12.61 6.65 0.05
N PHE A 119 -11.49 7.20 -0.42
CA PHE A 119 -10.18 6.93 0.18
C PHE A 119 -10.11 7.40 1.63
N GLY A 120 -10.55 8.62 1.94
CA GLY A 120 -10.56 9.15 3.30
C GLY A 120 -11.39 8.29 4.26
N LEU A 121 -12.60 7.90 3.84
CA LEU A 121 -13.44 6.99 4.62
C LEU A 121 -12.78 5.60 4.78
N GLY A 122 -12.25 5.05 3.69
CA GLY A 122 -11.60 3.75 3.69
C GLY A 122 -10.38 3.70 4.61
N VAL A 123 -9.54 4.75 4.59
CA VAL A 123 -8.39 4.90 5.50
C VAL A 123 -8.86 4.96 6.94
N PHE A 124 -9.86 5.78 7.25
CA PHE A 124 -10.39 5.87 8.62
C PHE A 124 -10.89 4.52 9.13
N LEU A 125 -11.75 3.85 8.36
CA LEU A 125 -12.30 2.53 8.74
C LEU A 125 -11.19 1.49 8.90
N HIS A 126 -10.29 1.38 7.91
CA HIS A 126 -9.24 0.36 7.91
C HIS A 126 -8.27 0.52 9.10
N PHE A 127 -7.65 1.69 9.26
CA PHE A 127 -6.62 1.87 10.29
C PHE A 127 -7.22 1.91 11.71
N SER A 128 -8.44 2.42 11.87
CA SER A 128 -9.11 2.41 13.17
C SER A 128 -9.49 0.99 13.61
N SER A 129 -10.07 0.18 12.71
CA SER A 129 -10.39 -1.21 13.00
C SER A 129 -9.13 -2.05 13.26
N ASP A 130 -8.03 -1.81 12.55
CA ASP A 130 -6.76 -2.49 12.82
C ASP A 130 -6.14 -2.10 14.16
N MET A 131 -6.21 -0.82 14.54
CA MET A 131 -5.77 -0.36 15.85
C MET A 131 -6.64 -0.97 16.96
N GLN A 132 -7.96 -0.96 16.81
CA GLN A 132 -8.90 -1.59 17.74
C GLN A 132 -8.57 -3.08 17.92
N LYS A 133 -8.42 -3.81 16.81
CA LYS A 133 -8.04 -5.22 16.80
C LYS A 133 -6.73 -5.46 17.54
N TYR A 134 -5.70 -4.66 17.27
CA TYR A 134 -4.40 -4.78 17.90
C TYR A 134 -4.48 -4.54 19.42
N ILE A 135 -5.10 -3.44 19.85
CA ILE A 135 -5.21 -3.08 21.27
C ILE A 135 -6.05 -4.12 22.02
N PHE A 136 -7.21 -4.48 21.48
CA PHE A 136 -8.11 -5.44 22.12
C PHE A 136 -7.43 -6.80 22.31
N LEU A 137 -6.81 -7.36 21.26
CA LEU A 137 -6.14 -8.68 21.35
C LEU A 137 -4.83 -8.65 22.14
N LYS A 138 -4.27 -7.45 22.38
CA LYS A 138 -3.13 -7.27 23.29
C LYS A 138 -3.56 -7.33 24.75
N ILE A 139 -4.74 -6.78 25.09
CA ILE A 139 -5.29 -6.78 26.45
C ILE A 139 -6.01 -8.10 26.76
N ASN A 140 -6.78 -8.63 25.80
CA ASN A 140 -7.65 -9.80 25.92
C ASN A 140 -7.24 -10.90 24.92
N PRO A 141 -6.09 -11.57 25.08
CA PRO A 141 -5.61 -12.54 24.13
C PRO A 141 -6.56 -13.75 24.01
N GLY A 142 -6.86 -14.16 22.77
CA GLY A 142 -7.69 -15.33 22.48
C GLY A 142 -9.20 -15.10 22.58
N GLN A 143 -9.64 -13.89 22.94
CA GLN A 143 -11.07 -13.55 22.97
C GLN A 143 -11.55 -13.00 21.64
N LEU A 144 -12.80 -13.31 21.29
CA LEU A 144 -13.48 -12.78 20.12
C LEU A 144 -13.81 -11.29 20.33
N ILE A 145 -13.63 -10.49 19.29
CA ILE A 145 -14.06 -9.09 19.27
C ILE A 145 -15.54 -9.06 18.92
N THR A 146 -16.39 -8.49 19.79
CA THR A 146 -17.85 -8.48 19.61
C THR A 146 -18.46 -7.08 19.63
N ASP A 147 -17.65 -6.03 19.75
CA ASP A 147 -18.08 -4.63 19.84
C ASP A 147 -17.02 -3.70 19.24
N GLY A 148 -17.36 -2.43 19.05
CA GLY A 148 -16.57 -1.38 18.42
C GLY A 148 -17.05 -1.06 17.00
N LEU A 149 -16.11 -0.70 16.11
CA LEU A 149 -16.38 -0.28 14.74
C LEU A 149 -16.90 -1.42 13.85
#